data_AF-A0A7G9B1Q2-F1
#
_entry.id   AF-A0A7G9B1Q2-F1
#
_cell.length_a   1.000
_cell.length_b   1.000
_cell.length_c   1.000
_cell.angle_alpha   90.00
_cell.angle_beta   90.00
_cell.angle_gamma   90.00
#
_symmetry.space_group_name_H-M   'P 1'
#
loop_
_entity.id
_entity.type
_entity.pdbx_description
1 polymer ?
#
loop_
_entity_poly.entity_id
_entity_poly.type
_entity_poly.pdbx_seq_one_letter_code
_entity_poly.pdbx_strand_id
1 'polypeptide(L)'
;MSVTELETRIVKMQEWEQLAQDAAAEAEAIRDTIKAEMLARDTEELTAGRFIVRWRSVLTSRFNSSEFKKAMPDVYAAFTRQSQSRRFSVSA
;
A
#
# COMPACT_ATOMS: atom_id res chain seq x y z
N MET A 1 -2.82 5.64 -32.43
CA MET A 1 -2.40 6.73 -31.53
C MET A 1 -1.01 7.17 -31.94
N SER A 2 -0.80 8.46 -32.15
CA SER A 2 0.53 9.01 -32.37
C SER A 2 1.32 9.15 -31.06
N VAL A 3 2.63 9.40 -31.16
CA VAL A 3 3.48 9.68 -29.98
C VAL A 3 2.97 10.91 -29.22
N THR A 4 2.52 11.95 -29.93
CA THR A 4 1.95 13.17 -29.33
C THR A 4 0.63 12.92 -28.59
N GLU A 5 -0.20 12.02 -29.11
CA GLU A 5 -1.43 11.59 -28.44
C GLU A 5 -1.18 10.67 -27.23
N LEU A 6 -0.06 9.94 -27.21
CA LEU A 6 0.40 9.16 -26.06
C LEU A 6 0.88 10.08 -24.95
N GLU A 7 1.72 11.04 -25.28
CA GLU A 7 2.25 12.05 -24.34
C GLU A 7 1.11 12.83 -23.67
N THR A 8 0.16 13.33 -24.44
CA THR A 8 -1.00 14.07 -23.91
C THR A 8 -1.82 13.21 -22.92
N ARG A 9 -1.98 11.90 -23.20
CA ARG A 9 -2.68 10.98 -22.31
C ARG A 9 -1.87 10.65 -21.06
N ILE A 10 -0.55 10.51 -21.17
CA ILE A 10 0.34 10.29 -20.03
C ILE A 10 0.31 11.48 -19.08
N VAL A 11 0.43 12.71 -19.60
CA VAL A 11 0.35 13.94 -18.79
C VAL A 11 -0.99 14.00 -18.05
N LYS A 12 -2.10 13.81 -18.78
CA LYS A 12 -3.42 13.78 -18.17
C LYS A 12 -3.56 12.70 -17.09
N MET A 13 -3.01 11.50 -17.34
CA MET A 13 -3.00 10.41 -16.34
C MET A 13 -2.25 10.81 -15.08
N GLN A 14 -1.06 11.41 -15.21
CA GLN A 14 -0.25 11.86 -14.08
C GLN A 14 -0.93 12.98 -13.28
N GLU A 15 -1.63 13.90 -13.94
CA GLU A 15 -2.44 14.93 -13.26
C GLU A 15 -3.51 14.30 -12.34
N TRP A 16 -4.22 13.27 -12.83
CA TRP A 16 -5.22 12.57 -12.02
C TRP A 16 -4.58 11.76 -10.88
N GLU A 17 -3.44 11.13 -11.13
CA GLU A 17 -2.69 10.40 -10.09
C GLU A 17 -2.22 11.35 -8.98
N GLN A 18 -1.74 12.54 -9.34
CA GLN A 18 -1.32 13.54 -8.36
C GLN A 18 -2.50 14.02 -7.51
N LEU A 19 -3.64 14.34 -8.13
CA LEU A 19 -4.84 14.74 -7.40
C LEU A 19 -5.32 13.62 -6.45
N ALA A 20 -5.29 12.37 -6.90
CA ALA A 20 -5.65 11.23 -6.07
C ALA A 20 -4.67 11.04 -4.90
N GLN A 21 -3.38 11.26 -5.13
CA GLN A 21 -2.35 11.20 -4.11
C GLN A 21 -2.55 12.29 -3.05
N ASP A 22 -2.84 13.52 -3.46
CA ASP A 22 -3.08 14.65 -2.56
C ASP A 22 -4.33 14.38 -1.69
N ALA A 23 -5.43 13.94 -2.31
CA ALA A 23 -6.64 13.55 -1.58
C ALA A 23 -6.40 12.37 -0.62
N ALA A 24 -5.57 11.40 -1.01
CA ALA A 24 -5.20 10.29 -0.13
C ALA A 24 -4.35 10.77 1.05
N ALA A 25 -3.45 11.74 0.85
CA ALA A 25 -2.65 12.33 1.92
C ALA A 25 -3.53 13.10 2.92
N GLU A 26 -4.52 13.87 2.44
CA GLU A 26 -5.49 14.53 3.32
C GLU A 26 -6.32 13.52 4.13
N ALA A 27 -6.77 12.44 3.50
CA ALA A 27 -7.49 11.37 4.18
C ALA A 27 -6.63 10.68 5.25
N GLU A 28 -5.34 10.46 4.99
CA GLU A 28 -4.40 9.94 5.98
C GLU A 28 -4.16 10.93 7.14
N ALA A 29 -4.07 12.23 6.89
CA ALA A 29 -3.94 13.23 7.96
C ALA A 29 -5.15 13.19 8.92
N ILE A 30 -6.37 13.00 8.37
CA ILE A 30 -7.58 12.79 9.18
C ILE A 30 -7.48 11.48 9.97
N ARG A 31 -7.04 10.39 9.34
CA ARG A 31 -6.84 9.09 10.02
C ARG A 31 -5.83 9.20 11.15
N ASP A 32 -4.74 9.93 10.96
CA ASP A 32 -3.71 10.12 11.98
C ASP A 32 -4.22 10.94 13.16
N THR A 33 -5.08 11.93 12.90
CA THR A 33 -5.79 12.65 13.97
C THR A 33 -6.67 11.71 14.79
N ILE A 34 -7.40 10.79 14.14
CA ILE A 34 -8.23 9.79 14.83
C ILE A 34 -7.36 8.81 15.64
N LYS A 35 -6.21 8.36 15.10
CA LYS A 35 -5.27 7.51 15.82
C LYS A 35 -4.69 8.22 17.05
N ALA A 36 -4.34 9.50 16.93
CA ALA A 36 -3.84 10.30 18.04
C ALA A 36 -4.88 10.39 19.18
N GLU A 37 -6.16 10.56 18.84
CA GLU A 37 -7.25 10.52 19.82
C GLU A 37 -7.40 9.13 20.48
N MET A 38 -7.30 8.05 19.70
CA MET A 38 -7.33 6.68 20.23
C MET A 38 -6.17 6.42 21.22
N LEU A 39 -4.97 6.92 20.90
CA LEU A 39 -3.79 6.85 21.76
C LEU A 39 -3.94 7.70 23.03
N ALA A 40 -4.47 8.92 22.92
CA ALA A 40 -4.71 9.78 24.09
C ALA A 40 -5.72 9.18 25.08
N ARG A 41 -6.67 8.39 24.57
CA ARG A 41 -7.66 7.67 25.37
C ARG A 41 -7.18 6.31 25.87
N ASP A 42 -6.05 5.82 25.37
CA ASP A 42 -5.52 4.47 25.64
C ASP A 42 -6.57 3.37 25.43
N THR A 43 -7.32 3.46 24.33
CA THR A 43 -8.41 2.53 24.00
C THR A 43 -8.21 1.89 22.64
N GLU A 44 -8.41 0.58 22.57
CA GLU A 44 -8.32 -0.16 21.29
C GLU A 44 -9.62 -0.17 20.48
N GLU A 45 -10.75 0.14 21.11
CA GLU A 45 -12.07 0.20 20.48
C GLU A 45 -12.84 1.42 20.98
N LEU A 46 -13.32 2.24 20.04
CA LEU A 46 -14.10 3.45 20.34
C LEU A 46 -15.33 3.50 19.44
N THR A 47 -16.51 3.65 20.04
CA THR A 47 -17.75 3.90 19.29
C THR A 47 -17.93 5.40 19.12
N ALA A 48 -17.91 5.87 17.88
CA ALA A 48 -18.17 7.26 17.49
C ALA A 48 -19.51 7.35 16.72
N GLY A 49 -20.61 7.52 17.47
CA GLY A 49 -21.95 7.53 16.92
C GLY A 49 -22.31 6.20 16.25
N ARG A 50 -22.40 6.19 14.91
CA ARG A 50 -22.68 4.97 14.12
C ARG A 50 -21.44 4.16 13.75
N PHE A 51 -20.24 4.67 14.02
CA PHE A 51 -18.98 4.05 13.61
C PHE A 51 -18.28 3.39 14.79
N ILE A 52 -17.56 2.30 14.53
CA ILE A 52 -16.67 1.67 15.51
C ILE A 52 -15.25 1.78 14.98
N VAL A 53 -14.42 2.56 15.68
CA VAL A 53 -13.00 2.73 15.40
C VAL A 53 -12.25 1.66 16.19
N ARG A 54 -11.41 0.88 15.49
CA ARG A 54 -10.55 -0.15 16.13
C ARG A 54 -9.10 0.13 15.80
N TRP A 55 -8.30 0.32 16.84
CA TRP A 55 -6.86 0.52 16.76
C TRP A 55 -6.18 -0.50 17.67
N ARG A 56 -6.02 -1.72 17.15
CA ARG A 56 -5.43 -2.85 17.87
C ARG A 56 -4.02 -3.12 17.35
N SER A 57 -3.14 -3.53 18.25
CA SER A 57 -1.82 -4.02 17.85
C SER A 57 -1.95 -5.34 17.11
N VAL A 58 -1.51 -5.40 15.85
CA VAL A 58 -1.50 -6.62 15.05
C VAL A 58 -0.08 -7.15 14.97
N LEU A 59 0.16 -8.34 15.52
CA LEU A 59 1.37 -9.10 15.30
C LEU A 59 1.30 -9.78 13.93
N THR A 60 2.09 -9.29 12.98
CA THR A 60 2.26 -9.91 11.66
C THR A 60 3.60 -10.63 11.60
N SER A 61 3.57 -11.89 11.19
CA SER A 61 4.77 -12.68 10.90
C SER A 61 4.96 -12.74 9.38
N ARG A 62 6.10 -12.24 8.91
CA ARG A 62 6.50 -12.33 7.51
C ARG A 62 7.58 -13.38 7.35
N PHE A 63 7.39 -14.30 6.41
CA PHE A 63 8.42 -15.27 6.07
C PHE A 63 9.64 -14.58 5.44
N ASN A 64 10.81 -14.79 6.02
CA ASN A 64 12.07 -14.27 5.48
C ASN A 64 12.58 -15.20 4.37
N SER A 65 12.05 -15.02 3.17
CA SER A 65 12.44 -15.81 2.00
C SER A 65 13.91 -15.64 1.61
N SER A 66 14.53 -14.50 1.93
CA SER A 66 15.94 -14.22 1.64
C SER A 66 16.88 -15.08 2.47
N GLU A 67 16.66 -15.15 3.79
CA GLU A 67 17.45 -16.02 4.67
C GLU A 67 17.15 -17.50 4.42
N PHE A 68 15.88 -17.83 4.17
CA PHE A 68 15.50 -19.20 3.81
C PHE A 68 16.19 -19.68 2.53
N LYS A 69 16.26 -18.83 1.51
CA LYS A 69 16.99 -19.12 0.27
C LYS A 69 18.49 -19.34 0.50
N LYS A 70 19.10 -18.61 1.44
CA LYS A 70 20.51 -18.80 1.82
C LYS A 70 20.74 -20.11 2.58
N ALA A 71 19.83 -20.46 3.48
CA ALA A 71 19.95 -21.66 4.31
C ALA A 71 19.59 -22.95 3.54
N MET A 72 18.58 -22.90 2.66
CA MET A 72 18.02 -24.05 1.96
C MET A 72 17.71 -23.72 0.49
N PRO A 73 18.73 -23.58 -0.37
CA PRO A 73 18.54 -23.19 -1.76
C PRO A 73 17.76 -24.22 -2.58
N ASP A 74 17.99 -25.52 -2.35
CA ASP A 74 17.36 -26.61 -3.12
C ASP A 74 15.85 -26.69 -2.84
N VAL A 75 15.47 -26.56 -1.56
CA VAL A 75 14.06 -26.51 -1.14
C VAL A 75 13.41 -25.25 -1.70
N TYR A 76 14.06 -24.09 -1.58
CA TYR A 76 13.53 -22.86 -2.15
C TYR A 76 13.26 -22.99 -3.67
N ALA A 77 14.17 -23.60 -4.42
CA ALA A 77 14.01 -23.83 -5.85
C ALA A 77 12.84 -24.78 -6.17
N ALA A 78 12.72 -25.90 -5.44
CA ALA A 78 11.66 -26.89 -5.65
C ALA A 78 10.24 -26.33 -5.42
N PHE A 79 10.10 -25.34 -4.52
CA PHE A 79 8.81 -24.74 -4.17
C PHE A 79 8.57 -23.36 -4.79
N THR A 80 9.45 -22.89 -5.69
CA THR A 80 9.25 -21.61 -6.39
C THR A 80 8.60 -21.84 -7.76
N ARG A 81 7.40 -21.28 -7.96
CA ARG A 81 6.72 -21.26 -9.26
C ARG A 81 6.97 -19.95 -9.99
N GLN A 82 7.42 -20.02 -11.24
CA GLN A 82 7.50 -18.85 -12.10
C GLN A 82 6.12 -18.47 -12.63
N SER A 83 5.74 -17.19 -12.49
CA SER A 83 4.58 -16.60 -13.14
C SER A 83 5.02 -15.39 -13.94
N GLN A 84 4.42 -15.19 -15.11
CA GLN A 84 4.66 -14.02 -15.95
C GLN A 84 3.44 -13.10 -15.90
N SER A 85 3.69 -11.82 -15.65
CA SER A 85 2.71 -10.75 -15.78
C SER A 85 3.35 -9.56 -16.49
N ARG A 86 2.54 -8.73 -17.13
CA ARG A 86 2.99 -7.46 -17.70
C ARG A 86 2.67 -6.36 -16.71
N ARG A 87 3.67 -5.57 -16.32
CA ARG A 87 3.48 -4.39 -15.50
C ARG A 87 3.46 -3.16 -16.40
N PHE A 88 2.46 -2.31 -16.20
CA PHE A 88 2.46 -0.96 -16.77
C PHE A 88 3.31 -0.05 -15.87
N SER A 89 4.23 0.70 -16.47
CA SER A 89 5.05 1.69 -15.79
C SER A 89 5.36 2.82 -16.76
N VAL A 90 5.27 4.05 -16.27
CA VAL A 90 5.66 5.26 -16.99
C VAL A 90 6.72 5.96 -16.15
N SER A 91 7.90 6.17 -16.72
CA SER A 91 8.99 6.96 -16.14
C SER A 91 9.20 8.21 -16.99
N ALA A 92 9.42 9.35 -16.35
CA ALA A 92 9.84 10.58 -17.00
C ALA A 92 11.37 10.65 -17.08
#